data_AF-A0A3B9Q5E1-F1
#
_entry.id   AF-A0A3B9Q5E1-F1
#
_cell.length_a   1.000
_cell.length_b   1.000
_cell.length_c   1.000
_cell.angle_alpha   90.00
_cell.angle_beta   90.00
_cell.angle_gamma   90.00
#
_symmetry.space_group_name_H-M   'P 1'
#
loop_
_entity.id
_entity.type
_entity.pdbx_description
1 polymer ?
#
loop_
_entity_poly.entity_id
_entity_poly.type
_entity_poly.pdbx_seq_one_letter_code
_entity_poly.pdbx_strand_id
1 'polypeptide(L)'
;MLRIFNLDPIPVPVRKKNTEFSRILTAAVINERFRQSLLISPSDAIDSGYHGEIFNVNAQDRAKMEAIHASNLVDFATKIIQS
;
A
#
# COMPACT_ATOMS: atom_id res chain seq x y z
N MET A 1 17.05 -40.00 28.02
CA MET A 1 15.91 -39.50 27.22
C MET A 1 16.32 -38.20 26.55
N LEU A 2 16.58 -38.21 25.24
CA LEU A 2 16.89 -36.98 24.48
C LEU A 2 15.57 -36.34 24.03
N ARG A 3 15.30 -35.11 24.47
CA ARG A 3 14.20 -34.29 23.95
C ARG A 3 14.60 -33.84 22.54
N ILE A 4 13.93 -34.38 21.53
CA ILE A 4 14.06 -33.92 20.15
C ILE A 4 13.35 -32.57 20.08
N PHE A 5 14.10 -31.50 19.86
CA PHE A 5 13.51 -30.20 19.53
C PHE A 5 12.99 -30.29 18.10
N ASN A 6 11.66 -30.34 17.91
CA ASN A 6 11.08 -30.16 16.59
C ASN A 6 11.42 -28.73 16.12
N LEU A 7 12.26 -28.64 15.09
CA LEU A 7 12.67 -27.40 14.43
C LEU A 7 11.72 -27.02 13.29
N ASP A 8 10.47 -27.49 13.33
CA ASP A 8 9.49 -27.05 12.35
C ASP A 8 9.38 -25.52 12.45
N PRO A 9 9.61 -24.77 11.36
CA PRO A 9 9.48 -23.33 11.40
C PRO A 9 8.06 -23.01 11.85
N ILE A 10 7.95 -22.28 12.96
CA ILE A 10 6.66 -21.75 13.41
C ILE A 10 6.07 -21.05 12.20
N PRO A 11 4.87 -21.44 11.72
CA PRO A 11 4.25 -20.77 10.58
C PRO A 11 3.96 -19.34 11.03
N VAL A 12 4.89 -18.44 10.72
CA VAL A 12 4.71 -17.01 10.91
C VAL A 12 3.47 -16.67 10.09
N PRO A 13 2.39 -16.16 10.70
CA PRO A 13 1.24 -15.74 9.93
C PRO A 13 1.75 -14.72 8.92
N VAL A 14 1.79 -15.13 7.65
CA VAL A 14 2.16 -14.26 6.53
C VAL A 14 1.03 -13.25 6.47
N ARG A 15 1.17 -12.16 7.23
CA ARG A 15 0.32 -11.00 7.06
C ARG A 15 0.51 -10.63 5.60
N LYS A 16 -0.53 -10.82 4.79
CA LYS A 16 -0.64 -10.17 3.48
C LYS A 16 -0.62 -8.68 3.76
N LYS A 17 0.59 -8.13 3.94
CA LYS A 17 0.83 -6.71 3.85
C LYS A 17 0.38 -6.38 2.45
N ASN A 18 -0.60 -5.50 2.31
CA ASN A 18 -1.02 -5.02 1.01
C ASN A 18 0.17 -4.29 0.38
N THR A 19 1.00 -5.04 -0.35
CA THR A 19 2.28 -4.59 -0.92
C THR A 19 2.07 -3.41 -1.85
N GLU A 20 0.90 -3.33 -2.47
CA GLU A 20 0.54 -2.25 -3.39
C GLU A 20 0.47 -0.89 -2.69
N PHE A 21 -0.08 -0.78 -1.47
CA PHE A 21 -0.03 0.51 -0.75
C PHE A 21 1.40 0.91 -0.43
N SER A 22 2.26 -0.02 -0.02
CA SER A 22 3.67 0.28 0.20
C SER A 22 4.34 0.75 -1.09
N ARG A 23 4.07 0.11 -2.23
CA ARG A 23 4.59 0.53 -3.55
C ARG A 23 4.10 1.92 -3.94
N ILE A 24 2.81 2.20 -3.76
CA ILE A 24 2.21 3.51 -4.05
C ILE A 24 2.83 4.60 -3.17
N LEU A 25 2.95 4.35 -1.87
CA LEU A 25 3.59 5.28 -0.94
C LEU A 25 5.05 5.50 -1.31
N THR A 26 5.80 4.45 -1.67
CA THR A 26 7.18 4.58 -2.15
C THR A 26 7.27 5.43 -3.42
N ALA A 27 6.39 5.21 -4.40
CA ALA A 27 6.33 6.03 -5.61
C ALA A 27 6.05 7.50 -5.28
N ALA A 28 5.14 7.78 -4.35
CA ALA A 28 4.81 9.13 -3.89
C ALA A 28 5.92 9.79 -3.05
N VAL A 29 6.77 9.01 -2.38
CA VAL A 29 7.96 9.55 -1.70
C VAL A 29 9.03 9.95 -2.72
N ILE A 30 9.25 9.13 -3.75
CA ILE A 30 10.31 9.34 -4.75
C ILE A 30 9.92 10.40 -5.78
N ASN A 31 8.63 10.51 -6.13
CA ASN A 31 8.15 11.39 -7.18
C ASN A 31 7.06 12.33 -6.68
N GLU A 32 7.39 13.61 -6.61
CA GLU A 32 6.48 14.66 -6.17
C GLU A 32 5.30 14.87 -7.12
N ARG A 33 5.47 14.71 -8.44
CA ARG A 33 4.35 14.85 -9.40
C ARG A 33 3.34 13.73 -9.20
N PHE A 34 3.81 12.49 -9.04
CA PHE A 34 2.95 11.36 -8.72
C PHE A 34 2.23 11.57 -7.38
N ARG A 35 2.95 12.06 -6.35
CA ARG A 35 2.34 12.41 -5.07
C ARG A 35 1.23 13.45 -5.20
N GLN A 36 1.46 14.53 -5.95
CA GLN A 36 0.44 15.54 -6.18
C GLN A 36 -0.77 14.95 -6.91
N SER A 37 -0.54 14.13 -7.94
CA SER A 37 -1.59 13.41 -8.65
C SER A 37 -2.40 12.50 -7.70
N LEU A 38 -1.71 11.75 -6.83
CA LEU A 38 -2.31 10.85 -5.85
C LEU A 38 -3.17 11.58 -4.81
N LEU A 39 -2.75 12.78 -4.39
CA LEU A 39 -3.50 13.60 -3.41
C LEU A 39 -4.70 14.33 -4.04
N ILE A 40 -4.65 14.64 -5.34
CA ILE A 40 -5.76 15.27 -6.08
C ILE A 40 -6.79 14.20 -6.46
N SER A 41 -6.34 13.13 -7.10
CA SER A 41 -7.16 12.02 -7.62
C SER A 41 -6.41 10.70 -7.43
N PRO A 42 -6.63 9.98 -6.31
CA PRO A 42 -5.91 8.74 -6.05
C PRO A 42 -6.19 7.66 -7.10
N SER A 43 -7.43 7.57 -7.61
CA SER A 43 -7.80 6.61 -8.66
C SER A 43 -7.08 6.87 -9.98
N ASP A 44 -7.05 8.12 -10.43
CA ASP A 44 -6.38 8.48 -11.69
C ASP A 44 -4.87 8.21 -11.61
N ALA A 45 -4.25 8.46 -10.46
CA ALA A 45 -2.84 8.18 -10.23
C ALA A 45 -2.54 6.67 -10.25
N ILE A 46 -3.45 5.85 -9.71
CA ILE A 46 -3.32 4.40 -9.69
C ILE A 46 -3.51 3.80 -11.08
N ASP A 47 -4.54 4.26 -11.81
CA ASP A 47 -4.85 3.80 -13.16
C ASP A 47 -3.77 4.22 -14.17
N SER A 48 -3.19 5.41 -13.99
CA SER A 48 -2.04 5.87 -14.78
C SER A 48 -0.77 5.08 -14.49
N GLY A 49 -0.70 4.45 -13.32
CA GLY A 49 0.47 3.72 -12.86
C GLY A 49 1.67 4.62 -12.56
N TYR A 50 2.84 3.98 -12.36
CA TYR A 50 4.10 4.67 -12.10
C TYR A 50 5.23 3.99 -12.87
N HIS A 51 5.97 4.76 -13.69
CA HIS A 51 7.07 4.27 -14.54
C HIS A 51 6.71 3.05 -15.43
N GLY A 52 5.46 2.98 -15.90
CA GLY A 52 4.99 1.88 -16.75
C GLY A 52 4.53 0.64 -15.98
N GLU A 53 4.57 0.66 -14.65
CA GLU A 53 3.93 -0.35 -13.81
C GLU A 53 2.54 0.11 -13.38
N ILE A 54 1.58 -0.80 -13.40
CA ILE A 54 0.24 -0.59 -12.85
C ILE A 54 0.17 -1.19 -11.45
N PHE A 55 -0.52 -0.51 -10.53
CA PHE A 55 -0.74 -1.04 -9.19
C PHE A 55 -1.94 -1.99 -9.19
N ASN A 56 -1.78 -3.15 -8.57
CA ASN A 56 -2.83 -4.17 -8.55
C ASN A 56 -3.73 -4.00 -7.31
N VAL A 57 -4.47 -2.89 -7.27
CA VAL A 57 -5.36 -2.54 -6.16
C VAL A 57 -6.74 -3.14 -6.42
N ASN A 58 -7.30 -3.86 -5.45
CA ASN A 58 -8.64 -4.41 -5.58
C ASN A 58 -9.71 -3.29 -5.48
N ALA A 59 -10.94 -3.57 -5.91
CA ALA A 59 -12.01 -2.58 -5.92
C ALA A 59 -12.34 -2.01 -4.52
N GLN A 60 -12.21 -2.81 -3.46
CA GLN A 60 -12.45 -2.36 -2.09
C GLN A 60 -11.39 -1.36 -1.63
N ASP A 61 -10.12 -1.64 -1.89
CA ASP A 61 -8.99 -0.77 -1.57
C ASP A 61 -9.02 0.52 -2.42
N ARG A 62 -9.46 0.42 -3.69
CA ARG A 62 -9.68 1.60 -4.56
C ARG A 62 -10.77 2.51 -4.01
N ALA A 63 -11.92 1.95 -3.61
CA ALA A 63 -13.00 2.70 -2.99
C ALA A 63 -12.56 3.35 -1.65
N LYS A 64 -11.73 2.66 -0.85
CA LYS A 64 -11.13 3.24 0.35
C LYS A 64 -10.26 4.45 0.00
N MET A 65 -9.39 4.34 -0.99
CA MET A 65 -8.52 5.44 -1.42
C MET A 65 -9.30 6.63 -1.98
N GLU A 66 -10.37 6.39 -2.75
CA GLU A 66 -11.27 7.46 -3.24
C GLU A 66 -11.93 8.22 -2.10
N ALA A 67 -12.29 7.54 -1.01
CA ALA A 67 -12.87 8.18 0.17
C ALA A 67 -11.84 8.95 1.02
N ILE A 68 -10.54 8.74 0.80
CA ILE A 68 -9.46 9.39 1.54
C ILE A 68 -9.15 10.75 0.91
N HIS A 69 -9.68 11.80 1.52
CA HIS A 69 -9.22 13.17 1.27
C HIS A 69 -8.03 13.48 2.19
N ALA A 70 -6.82 13.54 1.65
CA ALA A 70 -5.61 13.86 2.40
C ALA A 70 -4.90 15.08 1.84
N SER A 71 -4.42 15.96 2.73
CA SER A 71 -3.70 17.18 2.33
C SER A 71 -2.21 16.94 2.07
N ASN A 72 -1.68 15.82 2.57
CA ASN A 72 -0.28 15.43 2.42
C ASN A 72 -0.13 13.90 2.49
N LEU A 73 1.05 13.41 2.10
CA LEU A 73 1.33 11.98 2.03
C LEU A 73 1.28 11.27 3.39
N VAL A 74 1.62 11.97 4.49
CA VAL A 74 1.57 11.39 5.84
C VAL A 74 0.12 11.16 6.27
N ASP A 75 -0.75 12.14 6.03
CA ASP A 75 -2.18 12.02 6.30
C ASP A 75 -2.82 10.91 5.44
N PHE A 76 -2.44 10.84 4.17
CA PHE A 76 -2.87 9.76 3.26
C PHE A 76 -2.46 8.37 3.79
N ALA A 77 -1.19 8.20 4.15
CA ALA A 77 -0.69 6.94 4.70
C ALA A 77 -1.38 6.57 6.02
N THR A 78 -1.63 7.56 6.88
CA THR A 78 -2.32 7.36 8.17
C THR A 78 -3.74 6.87 7.96
N LYS A 79 -4.49 7.50 7.04
CA LYS A 79 -5.87 7.12 6.72
C LYS A 79 -5.96 5.73 6.09
N ILE A 80 -4.99 5.34 5.25
CA ILE A 80 -4.91 3.98 4.71
C ILE A 80 -4.73 2.95 5.84
N ILE A 81 -3.88 3.24 6.82
CA ILE A 81 -3.59 2.31 7.92
C ILE A 81 -4.78 2.20 8.89
N GLN A 82 -5.56 3.28 9.04
CA GLN A 82 -6.68 3.36 9.97
C GLN A 82 -8.03 2.90 9.37
N SER A 83 -8.10 2.60 8.06
CA SER A 83 -9.35 2.33 7.33
C SER A 83 -9.52 0.87 6.86
#